data_AF-A0A1G6HPX2-F1
#
_entry.id   AF-A0A1G6HPX2-F1
#
_cell.length_a   1.000
_cell.length_b   1.000
_cell.length_c   1.000
_cell.angle_alpha   90.00
_cell.angle_beta   90.00
_cell.angle_gamma   90.00
#
_symmetry.space_group_name_H-M   'P 1'
#
loop_
_entity.id
_entity.type
_entity.pdbx_description
1 polymer ?
#
loop_
_entity_poly.entity_id
_entity_poly.type
_entity_poly.pdbx_seq_one_letter_code
_entity_poly.pdbx_strand_id
1 'polypeptide(L)' 'MTEKQDLSSAYRRLKSPNSKTRDRALKIIKEIKRKKKNKELNSL' A
#
# COMPACT_ATOMS: atom_id res chain seq x y z
N MET A 1 -10.29 14.19 5.49
CA MET A 1 -10.79 12.80 5.43
C MET A 1 -9.67 11.91 4.91
N THR A 2 -9.04 11.13 5.78
CA THR A 2 -7.98 10.21 5.37
C THR A 2 -8.63 9.03 4.67
N GLU A 3 -8.79 9.10 3.35
CA GLU A 3 -9.19 7.95 2.55
C GLU A 3 -8.29 6.77 2.93
N LYS A 4 -8.89 5.68 3.43
CA LYS A 4 -8.18 4.42 3.59
C LYS A 4 -7.70 4.01 2.20
N GLN A 5 -6.42 4.23 1.90
CA GLN A 5 -5.86 3.80 0.63
C GLN A 5 -5.85 2.27 0.60
N ASP A 6 -6.83 1.71 -0.08
CA ASP A 6 -6.98 0.28 -0.29
C ASP A 6 -5.88 -0.23 -1.23
N LEU A 7 -5.53 -1.50 -1.04
CA LEU A 7 -4.47 -2.16 -1.80
C LEU A 7 -4.76 -2.14 -3.32
N SER A 8 -6.04 -2.25 -3.70
CA SER A 8 -6.48 -2.24 -5.10
C SER A 8 -6.20 -0.88 -5.75
N SER A 9 -6.56 0.22 -5.09
CA SER A 9 -6.22 1.58 -5.55
C SER A 9 -4.72 1.83 -5.65
N ALA A 10 -3.92 1.29 -4.72
CA ALA A 10 -2.47 1.40 -4.81
C ALA A 10 -1.90 0.70 -6.05
N TYR A 11 -2.40 -0.49 -6.41
CA TYR A 11 -1.99 -1.17 -7.64
C TYR A 11 -2.37 -0.40 -8.91
N ARG A 12 -3.53 0.26 -8.94
CA ARG A 12 -3.89 1.14 -10.07
C ARG A 12 -2.93 2.33 -10.18
N ARG A 13 -2.61 2.98 -9.07
CA ARG A 13 -1.67 4.13 -9.02
C ARG A 13 -0.23 3.76 -9.39
N LEU A 14 0.17 2.50 -9.19
CA LEU A 14 1.49 2.01 -9.59
C LEU A 14 1.71 2.08 -11.11
N LYS A 15 0.63 2.06 -11.90
CA LYS A 15 0.65 2.20 -13.37
C LYS A 15 0.56 3.65 -13.84
N SER A 16 0.57 4.63 -12.93
CA SER A 16 0.51 6.04 -13.29
C SER A 16 1.79 6.51 -14.01
N PRO A 17 1.67 7.40 -15.01
CA PRO A 17 2.85 8.03 -15.62
C PRO A 17 3.59 8.94 -14.64
N ASN A 18 2.93 9.45 -13.60
CA ASN A 18 3.53 10.33 -12.60
C ASN A 18 4.40 9.55 -11.60
N SER A 19 5.70 9.84 -11.56
CA SER A 19 6.68 9.20 -10.66
C SER A 19 6.28 9.32 -9.19
N LYS A 20 5.93 10.51 -8.72
CA LYS A 20 5.49 10.75 -7.32
C LYS A 20 4.29 9.90 -6.94
N THR A 21 3.40 9.64 -7.90
CA THR A 21 2.22 8.79 -7.68
C THR A 21 2.60 7.32 -7.57
N ARG A 22 3.54 6.83 -8.40
CA ARG A 22 4.07 5.46 -8.28
C ARG A 22 4.84 5.26 -6.97
N ASP A 23 5.66 6.23 -6.57
CA ASP A 23 6.45 6.14 -5.34
C ASP A 23 5.55 6.05 -4.10
N ARG A 24 4.49 6.88 -4.06
CA ARG A 24 3.46 6.80 -3.03
C ARG A 24 2.74 5.44 -3.05
N ALA A 25 2.37 4.94 -4.22
CA ALA A 25 1.75 3.63 -4.38
C ALA A 25 2.63 2.49 -3.82
N LEU A 26 3.92 2.51 -4.16
CA LEU A 26 4.89 1.54 -3.66
C LEU A 26 5.02 1.59 -2.13
N LYS A 27 5.06 2.80 -1.54
CA LYS A 27 5.10 2.97 -0.08
C LYS A 27 3.89 2.32 0.59
N ILE A 28 2.69 2.59 0.09
CA ILE A 28 1.43 2.03 0.60
C ILE A 28 1.44 0.49 0.52
N ILE A 29 1.82 -0.07 -0.63
CA ILE A 29 1.88 -1.53 -0.82
C ILE A 29 2.85 -2.16 0.18
N LYS A 30 4.04 -1.57 0.37
CA LYS A 30 5.04 -2.05 1.35
C LYS A 30 4.54 -1.96 2.78
N GLU A 31 3.83 -0.90 3.15
CA GLU A 31 3.23 -0.75 4.48
C GLU A 31 2.13 -1.78 4.74
N ILE A 32 1.22 -1.99 3.78
CA ILE A 32 0.15 -3.00 3.89
C ILE A 32 0.76 -4.40 4.06
N LYS A 33 1.77 -4.75 3.26
CA LYS A 33 2.48 -6.04 3.38
C LYS A 33 3.13 -6.23 4.75
N ARG A 34 3.81 -5.19 5.27
CA ARG A 34 4.41 -5.21 6.62
C ARG A 34 3.34 -5.41 7.71
N LYS A 35 2.23 -4.67 7.63
CA LYS A 35 1.10 -4.81 8.57
C LYS A 35 0.48 -6.20 8.53
N LYS A 36 0.31 -6.79 7.34
CA LYS A 36 -0.20 -8.16 7.19
C LYS A 36 0.73 -9.17 7.88
N LYS A 37 2.04 -9.10 7.63
CA LYS A 37 3.04 -9.97 8.27
C LYS A 37 3.03 -9.84 9.80
N ASN A 38 2.98 -8.62 10.32
CA ASN A 38 2.94 -8.39 11.77
C ASN A 38 1.64 -8.91 12.39
N LYS A 39 0.50 -8.79 11.69
CA LYS A 39 -0.77 -9.34 12.15
C LYS A 39 -0.71 -10.87 12.24
N GLU A 40 -0.16 -11.52 11.21
CA GLU A 40 0.03 -12.98 11.18
C GLU A 40 0.94 -13.46 12.31
N LEU A 41 2.04 -12.74 12.58
CA LEU A 41 2.97 -13.06 13.67
C LEU A 41 2.33 -12.90 15.05
N ASN A 42 1.56 -11.83 15.27
CA ASN A 42 0.91 -11.56 16.56
C ASN A 42 -0.36 -12.39 16.81
N SER A 43 -0.79 -13.19 15.83
CA SER A 43 -1.94 -14.09 15.94
C SER A 43 -1.56 -15.55 16.20
N LEU A 44 -0.26 -15.83 16.35
CA LEU A 44 0.32 -17.10 16.78
C LEU A 44 0.61 -17.06 18.28
#